data_AF-A0A8T6WT69-F1
#
_entry.id   AF-A0A8T6WT69-F1
#
_cell.length_a   1.000
_cell.length_b   1.000
_cell.length_c   1.000
_cell.angle_alpha   90.00
_cell.angle_beta   90.00
_cell.angle_gamma   90.00
#
_symmetry.space_group_name_H-M   'P 1'
#
loop_
_entity.id
_entity.type
_entity.pdbx_description
1 polymer ?
#
loop_
_entity_poly.entity_id
_entity_poly.type
_entity_poly.pdbx_seq_one_letter_code
_entity_poly.pdbx_strand_id
1 'polypeptide(L)'
;APAHIAHLKASGKPYWGRTKQALELIEDARQRGVDVTFDQYPYVASSTGLASLLPHWVHEGGAEKLIKRLKDPETREKIRLEEHISRDWSAILI
;
A
#
# COMPACT_ATOMS: atom_id res chain seq x y z
N ALA A 1 -11.49 20.50 4.77
CA ALA A 1 -12.54 19.51 4.42
C ALA A 1 -12.34 18.28 5.31
N PRO A 2 -13.40 17.53 5.64
CA PRO A 2 -13.29 16.28 6.39
C PRO A 2 -12.38 15.27 5.67
N ALA A 3 -11.64 14.48 6.44
CA ALA A 3 -10.78 13.41 5.94
C ALA A 3 -11.23 12.04 6.48
N HIS A 4 -11.16 11.01 5.63
CA HIS A 4 -11.43 9.64 6.03
C HIS A 4 -10.27 8.74 5.60
N ILE A 5 -9.65 8.05 6.55
CA ILE A 5 -8.60 7.07 6.29
C ILE A 5 -9.26 5.72 6.11
N ALA A 6 -9.35 5.27 4.87
CA ALA A 6 -9.89 3.96 4.56
C ALA A 6 -9.02 2.86 5.18
N HIS A 7 -9.64 1.83 5.75
CA HIS A 7 -9.03 0.54 6.12
C HIS A 7 -7.64 0.66 6.79
N LEU A 8 -7.56 1.40 7.90
CA LEU A 8 -6.31 1.73 8.60
C LEU A 8 -5.56 0.46 9.07
N LYS A 9 -4.31 0.29 8.65
CA LYS A 9 -3.48 -0.86 9.00
C LYS A 9 -1.99 -0.57 8.87
N ALA A 10 -1.18 -1.38 9.56
CA ALA A 10 0.26 -1.46 9.36
C ALA A 10 0.60 -2.70 8.52
N SER A 11 0.65 -2.53 7.20
CA SER A 11 0.94 -3.62 6.26
C SER A 11 2.43 -3.93 6.19
N GLY A 12 2.79 -5.22 6.25
CA GLY A 12 4.17 -5.70 6.17
C GLY A 12 4.86 -5.83 7.53
N LYS A 13 5.62 -6.92 7.73
CA LYS A 13 6.29 -7.26 8.99
C LYS A 13 7.10 -6.10 9.61
N PRO A 14 7.88 -5.30 8.84
CA PRO A 14 8.66 -4.19 9.40
C PRO A 14 7.81 -3.07 10.05
N TYR A 15 6.52 -3.02 9.73
CA TYR A 15 5.60 -1.97 10.21
C TYR A 15 4.68 -2.46 11.33
N TRP A 16 4.68 -3.75 11.67
CA TRP A 16 3.83 -4.29 12.74
C TRP A 16 4.03 -3.53 14.06
N GLY A 17 2.92 -3.22 14.74
CA GLY A 17 2.89 -2.42 15.96
C GLY A 17 2.80 -0.91 15.75
N ARG A 18 3.05 -0.38 14.53
CA ARG A 18 2.96 1.07 14.23
C ARG A 18 1.56 1.64 14.21
N THR A 19 0.52 0.79 14.28
CA THR A 19 -0.87 1.27 14.44
C THR A 19 -1.04 2.14 15.69
N LYS A 20 -0.27 1.91 16.76
CA LYS A 20 -0.28 2.79 17.96
C LYS A 20 0.11 4.23 17.60
N GLN A 21 1.22 4.40 16.88
CA GLN A 21 1.70 5.71 16.42
C GLN A 21 0.70 6.37 15.47
N ALA A 22 0.07 5.59 14.59
CA ALA A 22 -0.95 6.13 13.68
C ALA A 22 -2.18 6.66 14.45
N LEU A 23 -2.62 5.95 15.50
CA LEU A 23 -3.73 6.37 16.34
C LEU A 23 -3.40 7.64 17.15
N GLU A 24 -2.18 7.76 17.67
CA GLU A 24 -1.68 8.97 18.33
C GLU A 24 -1.76 10.19 17.38
N LEU A 25 -1.28 10.04 16.14
CA LEU A 25 -1.35 11.11 15.13
C LEU A 25 -2.79 11.52 14.77
N ILE A 26 -3.70 10.55 14.68
CA ILE A 26 -5.12 10.80 14.42
C ILE A 26 -5.74 11.57 15.58
N GLU A 27 -5.42 11.18 16.81
CA GLU A 27 -5.90 11.86 18.01
C GLU A 27 -5.37 13.30 18.11
N ASP A 28 -4.07 13.51 17.89
CA ASP A 28 -3.46 14.84 17.86
C ASP A 28 -4.06 15.74 16.76
N ALA A 29 -4.43 15.16 15.61
CA ALA A 29 -5.12 15.90 14.55
C ALA A 29 -6.52 16.32 15.00
N ARG A 30 -7.29 15.42 15.63
CA ARG A 30 -8.62 15.74 16.17
C ARG A 30 -8.56 16.82 17.23
N GLN A 31 -7.58 16.77 18.14
CA GLN A 31 -7.37 17.80 19.17
C GLN A 31 -7.08 19.18 18.58
N ARG A 32 -6.43 19.25 17.42
CA ARG A 32 -6.20 20.50 16.67
C ARG A 32 -7.40 20.95 15.83
N GLY A 33 -8.55 20.29 15.96
CA GLY A 33 -9.78 20.62 15.24
C GLY A 33 -9.88 20.06 13.83
N VAL A 34 -9.02 19.10 13.45
CA VAL A 34 -9.13 18.41 12.16
C VAL A 34 -10.22 17.35 12.24
N ASP A 35 -11.24 17.48 11.38
CA ASP A 35 -12.26 16.43 11.20
C ASP A 35 -11.66 15.24 10.43
N VAL A 36 -11.24 14.22 11.17
CA VAL A 36 -10.64 13.00 10.63
C VAL A 36 -11.28 11.75 11.24
N THR A 37 -11.63 10.80 10.37
CA THR A 37 -12.19 9.49 10.72
C THR A 37 -11.38 8.37 10.07
N PHE A 38 -11.58 7.13 10.52
CA PHE A 38 -11.01 5.95 9.89
C PHE A 38 -11.94 4.76 10.08
N ASP A 39 -11.83 3.77 9.20
CA ASP A 39 -12.46 2.46 9.36
C ASP A 39 -11.41 1.34 9.45
N GLN A 40 -11.85 0.17 9.91
CA GLN A 40 -11.06 -1.04 9.77
C GLN A 40 -11.95 -2.29 9.68
N TYR A 41 -11.54 -3.24 8.84
CA TYR A 41 -12.14 -4.58 8.78
C TYR A 41 -11.46 -5.54 9.79
N PRO A 42 -12.19 -6.50 10.37
CA PRO A 42 -11.69 -7.36 11.45
C PRO A 42 -10.90 -8.58 10.94
N TYR A 43 -9.99 -8.38 9.97
CA TYR A 43 -9.16 -9.45 9.39
C TYR A 43 -7.70 -9.05 9.33
N VAL A 44 -6.82 -10.05 9.46
CA VAL A 44 -5.36 -9.88 9.37
C VAL A 44 -4.85 -9.84 7.92
N ALA A 45 -5.70 -10.18 6.96
CA ALA A 45 -5.41 -10.14 5.52
C ALA A 45 -6.20 -9.01 4.85
N SER A 46 -5.59 -8.40 3.82
CA SER A 46 -6.28 -7.46 2.92
C SER A 46 -6.82 -8.19 1.68
N SER A 47 -7.36 -7.45 0.70
CA SER A 47 -7.52 -7.92 -0.68
C SER A 47 -7.43 -6.75 -1.67
N THR A 48 -6.63 -6.88 -2.73
CA THR A 48 -6.54 -5.95 -3.88
C THR A 48 -5.96 -6.66 -5.12
N GLY A 49 -5.71 -5.92 -6.21
CA GLY A 49 -5.09 -6.46 -7.42
C GLY A 49 -3.56 -6.55 -7.30
N LEU A 50 -2.94 -7.60 -7.87
CA LEU A 50 -1.48 -7.82 -7.84
C LEU A 50 -0.65 -6.62 -8.34
N ALA A 51 -1.22 -5.82 -9.26
CA ALA A 51 -0.58 -4.63 -9.76
C ALA A 51 -0.27 -3.59 -8.66
N SER A 52 -0.92 -3.64 -7.50
CA SER A 52 -0.63 -2.74 -6.38
C SER A 52 0.76 -2.92 -5.78
N LEU A 53 1.43 -4.04 -6.09
CA LEU A 53 2.82 -4.28 -5.68
C LEU A 53 3.83 -3.61 -6.62
N LEU A 54 3.41 -3.09 -7.78
CA LEU A 54 4.32 -2.51 -8.76
C LEU A 54 4.67 -1.05 -8.40
N PRO A 55 5.88 -0.57 -8.76
CA PRO A 55 6.24 0.82 -8.58
C PRO A 55 5.25 1.76 -9.27
N HIS A 56 5.00 2.93 -8.66
CA HIS A 56 4.03 3.90 -9.19
C HIS A 56 4.27 4.27 -10.67
N TRP A 57 5.52 4.42 -11.10
CA TRP A 57 5.85 4.78 -12.50
C TRP A 57 5.42 3.71 -13.51
N VAL A 58 5.28 2.45 -13.08
CA VAL A 58 4.82 1.36 -13.94
C VAL A 58 3.36 1.56 -14.35
N HIS A 59 2.56 2.27 -13.55
CA HIS A 59 1.16 2.58 -13.82
C HIS A 59 0.95 3.76 -14.78
N GLU A 60 1.99 4.54 -15.08
CA GLU A 60 1.87 5.77 -15.87
C GLU A 60 1.30 5.50 -17.27
N GLY A 61 0.24 6.22 -17.62
CA GLY A 61 -0.44 6.09 -18.91
C GLY A 61 -1.29 4.82 -19.05
N GLY A 62 -1.67 4.18 -17.95
CA GLY A 62 -2.75 3.21 -17.88
C GLY A 62 -2.34 1.75 -18.13
N ALA A 63 -3.35 0.88 -18.12
CA ALA A 63 -3.17 -0.57 -18.13
C ALA A 63 -2.43 -1.09 -19.38
N GLU A 64 -2.68 -0.53 -20.56
CA GLU A 64 -2.01 -0.95 -21.79
C GLU A 64 -0.49 -0.70 -21.74
N LYS A 65 -0.08 0.47 -21.26
CA LYS A 65 1.34 0.81 -21.11
C LYS A 65 1.99 -0.02 -20.00
N LEU A 66 1.29 -0.24 -18.90
CA LEU A 66 1.72 -1.17 -17.84
C LEU A 66 2.00 -2.56 -18.41
N ILE A 67 1.08 -3.13 -19.18
CA ILE A 67 1.26 -4.45 -19.80
C ILE A 67 2.45 -4.44 -20.77
N LYS A 68 2.61 -3.37 -21.56
CA LYS A 68 3.77 -3.22 -22.46
C LYS A 68 5.09 -3.20 -21.69
N ARG A 69 5.17 -2.49 -20.57
CA ARG A 69 6.34 -2.46 -19.67
C ARG A 69 6.65 -3.84 -19.09
N LEU A 70 5.64 -4.60 -18.66
CA LEU A 70 5.85 -5.94 -18.10
C LEU A 70 6.33 -6.97 -19.14
N LYS A 71 5.97 -6.77 -20.42
CA LYS A 71 6.46 -7.60 -21.53
C LYS A 71 7.92 -7.32 -21.88
N ASP A 72 8.40 -6.10 -21.65
CA ASP A 72 9.78 -5.72 -21.91
C ASP A 72 10.74 -6.30 -20.85
N PRO A 73 11.74 -7.13 -21.23
CA PRO A 73 12.64 -7.78 -20.28
C PRO A 73 13.49 -6.81 -19.45
N GLU A 74 13.99 -5.74 -20.07
CA GLU A 74 14.83 -4.75 -19.39
C GLU A 74 14.04 -3.98 -18.34
N THR A 75 12.85 -3.51 -18.71
CA THR A 75 11.92 -2.85 -17.79
C THR A 75 11.49 -3.79 -16.67
N ARG A 76 11.23 -5.07 -16.96
CA ARG A 76 10.87 -6.06 -15.94
C ARG A 76 12.00 -6.30 -14.95
N GLU A 77 13.24 -6.33 -15.39
CA GLU A 77 14.39 -6.47 -14.48
C GLU A 77 14.56 -5.22 -13.61
N LYS A 78 14.38 -4.02 -14.19
CA LYS A 78 14.38 -2.78 -13.42
C LYS A 78 13.32 -2.80 -12.30
N ILE A 79 12.09 -3.22 -12.62
CA ILE A 79 11.01 -3.36 -11.62
C ILE A 79 11.43 -4.34 -10.50
N ARG A 80 12.08 -5.44 -10.86
CA ARG A 80 12.53 -6.47 -9.90
C ARG A 80 13.61 -5.97 -8.94
N LEU A 81 14.42 -5.00 -9.35
CA LEU A 81 15.51 -4.42 -8.56
C LEU A 81 15.05 -3.27 -7.67
N GLU A 82 14.09 -2.47 -8.12
CA GLU A 82 13.53 -1.36 -7.32
C GLU A 82 12.63 -1.88 -6.19
N GLU A 83 11.92 -2.99 -6.42
CA GLU A 83 10.98 -3.51 -5.45
C GLU A 83 11.57 -4.58 -4.54
N HIS A 84 11.35 -4.42 -3.24
CA HIS A 84 11.58 -5.46 -2.24
C HIS A 84 10.37 -6.39 -2.13
N ILE A 85 9.74 -6.74 -3.27
CA ILE A 85 8.64 -7.70 -3.30
C ILE A 85 9.20 -9.05 -2.84
N SER A 86 8.62 -9.57 -1.76
CA SER A 86 8.92 -10.90 -1.27
C SER A 86 8.78 -11.93 -2.41
N ARG A 87 9.80 -12.76 -2.60
CA ARG A 87 9.72 -13.93 -3.49
C ARG A 87 9.02 -15.12 -2.82
N ASP A 88 8.76 -15.02 -1.52
CA ASP A 88 7.94 -15.96 -0.78
C ASP A 88 6.46 -15.58 -0.99
N TRP A 89 5.77 -16.38 -1.81
CA TRP A 89 4.35 -16.23 -2.11
C TRP A 89 3.46 -16.35 -0.87
N SER A 90 3.90 -17.06 0.18
CA SER A 90 3.15 -17.13 1.45
C SER A 90 3.20 -15.82 2.24
N ALA A 91 4.19 -14.97 1.95
CA ALA A 91 4.33 -13.64 2.54
C ALA A 91 3.61 -12.55 1.73
N ILE A 92 3.13 -12.87 0.52
CA ILE A 92 2.30 -11.96 -0.28
C ILE A 92 0.86 -12.08 0.21
N LEU A 93 0.54 -11.27 1.22
CA LEU A 93 -0.83 -11.02 1.65
C LEU A 93 -1.31 -9.75 0.95
N ILE A 94 -2.10 -9.94 -0.09
CA ILE A 94 -2.81 -8.89 -0.79
C ILE A 94 -4.22 -8.84 -0.28
#